data_AF-A0A7X2MTQ2-F1
#
_entry.id   AF-A0A7X2MTQ2-F1
#
_cell.length_a   1.000
_cell.length_b   1.000
_cell.length_c   1.000
_cell.angle_alpha   90.00
_cell.angle_beta   90.00
_cell.angle_gamma   90.00
#
_symmetry.space_group_name_H-M   'P 1'
#
loop_
_entity.id
_entity.type
_entity.pdbx_description
1 polymer ?
#
loop_
_entity_poly.entity_id
_entity_poly.type
_entity_poly.pdbx_seq_one_letter_code
_entity_poly.pdbx_strand_id
1 'polypeptide(L)'
;TPQQVGDIAALLYIEMLKGGYTQVAEFHYLHHDTQGAPYSDDAMLQQLIEAAEIAGIGQTLLPVLYSYSGFGSQPASAGQKRFIQQTDRYLQQQARLDAWQQQRPLLNRGLCFHSLRAVSESQMQDVLAASDLTLPVH
;
A
#
# COMPACT_ATOMS: atom_id res chain seq x y z
N THR A 1 12.16 8.20 -6.16
CA THR A 1 11.23 9.26 -5.71
C THR A 1 9.81 8.79 -5.97
N PRO A 2 8.77 9.49 -5.49
CA PRO A 2 7.39 9.16 -5.86
C PRO A 2 7.19 9.13 -7.38
N GLN A 3 7.68 10.14 -8.11
CA GLN A 3 7.60 10.18 -9.58
C GLN A 3 8.21 8.93 -10.23
N GLN A 4 9.43 8.54 -9.83
CA GLN A 4 10.08 7.35 -10.38
C GLN A 4 9.28 6.06 -10.11
N VAL A 5 8.58 5.98 -8.97
CA VAL A 5 7.70 4.83 -8.68
C VAL A 5 6.50 4.84 -9.61
N GLY A 6 5.87 6.00 -9.82
CA GLY A 6 4.78 6.17 -10.80
C GLY A 6 5.22 5.77 -12.22
N ASP A 7 6.37 6.26 -12.68
CA ASP A 7 6.90 5.96 -14.02
C ASP A 7 7.14 4.46 -14.22
N ILE A 8 7.74 3.79 -13.22
CA ILE A 8 7.99 2.34 -13.26
C ILE A 8 6.67 1.57 -13.23
N ALA A 9 5.73 1.96 -12.37
CA ALA A 9 4.43 1.32 -12.23
C ALA A 9 3.60 1.44 -13.51
N ALA A 10 3.59 2.62 -14.15
CA ALA A 10 2.84 2.84 -15.40
C ALA A 10 3.35 1.92 -16.51
N LEU A 11 4.67 1.81 -16.67
CA LEU A 11 5.28 0.87 -17.62
C LEU A 11 4.89 -0.58 -17.29
N LEU A 12 5.03 -0.99 -16.02
CA LEU A 12 4.66 -2.33 -15.57
C LEU A 12 3.19 -2.64 -15.89
N TYR A 13 2.28 -1.75 -15.56
CA TYR A 13 0.84 -1.95 -15.78
C TYR A 13 0.47 -2.02 -17.26
N ILE A 14 1.13 -1.24 -18.13
CA ILE A 14 0.99 -1.36 -19.59
C ILE A 14 1.43 -2.75 -20.07
N GLU A 15 2.56 -3.26 -19.57
CA GLU A 15 3.04 -4.59 -19.93
C GLU A 15 2.15 -5.70 -19.37
N MET A 16 1.56 -5.52 -18.18
CA MET A 16 0.56 -6.42 -17.61
C MET A 16 -0.68 -6.52 -18.51
N LEU A 17 -1.19 -5.38 -18.99
CA LEU A 17 -2.33 -5.35 -19.93
C LEU A 17 -1.99 -6.05 -21.24
N LYS A 18 -0.80 -5.81 -21.82
CA LYS A 18 -0.33 -6.55 -23.01
C LYS A 18 -0.20 -8.04 -22.75
N GLY A 19 0.13 -8.43 -21.52
CA GLY A 19 0.18 -9.82 -21.06
C GLY A 19 -1.18 -10.45 -20.75
N GLY A 20 -2.28 -9.70 -20.85
CA GLY A 20 -3.64 -10.18 -20.63
C GLY A 20 -4.17 -10.00 -19.21
N TYR A 21 -3.40 -9.42 -18.29
CA TYR A 21 -3.91 -9.04 -16.97
C TYR A 21 -4.73 -7.75 -17.08
N THR A 22 -6.02 -7.82 -16.75
CA THR A 22 -6.91 -6.65 -16.76
C THR A 22 -7.02 -5.95 -15.41
N GLN A 23 -6.52 -6.59 -14.35
CA GLN A 23 -6.50 -6.05 -12.99
C GLN A 23 -5.21 -6.43 -12.26
N VAL A 24 -4.79 -5.60 -11.31
CA VAL A 24 -3.63 -5.84 -10.44
C VAL A 24 -4.00 -5.59 -8.98
N ALA A 25 -3.53 -6.46 -8.08
CA ALA A 25 -3.48 -6.21 -6.65
C ALA A 25 -2.08 -5.70 -6.29
N GLU A 26 -1.95 -4.39 -6.10
CA GLU A 26 -0.65 -3.73 -5.87
C GLU A 26 -0.30 -3.81 -4.38
N PHE A 27 0.48 -4.83 -4.01
CA PHE A 27 1.01 -5.07 -2.67
C PHE A 27 2.11 -4.04 -2.36
N HIS A 28 1.73 -2.89 -1.79
CA HIS A 28 2.61 -1.73 -1.72
C HIS A 28 3.15 -1.44 -0.32
N TYR A 29 4.43 -1.72 -0.10
CA TYR A 29 5.13 -1.45 1.16
C TYR A 29 6.17 -0.32 1.09
N LEU A 30 6.29 0.41 -0.02
CA LEU A 30 7.30 1.46 -0.17
C LEU A 30 6.70 2.84 0.14
N HIS A 31 6.64 3.20 1.43
CA HIS A 31 5.88 4.38 1.88
C HIS A 31 6.71 5.67 1.95
N HIS A 32 7.97 5.56 2.35
CA HIS A 32 8.76 6.71 2.80
C HIS A 32 9.92 7.05 1.88
N ASP A 33 10.52 8.21 2.14
CA ASP A 33 11.71 8.66 1.44
C ASP A 33 12.95 7.82 1.74
N THR A 34 14.09 8.15 1.15
CA THR A 34 15.33 7.41 1.34
C THR A 34 15.90 7.51 2.74
N GLN A 35 15.42 8.42 3.58
CA GLN A 35 15.76 8.57 4.99
C GLN A 35 14.71 7.94 5.93
N GLY A 36 13.61 7.41 5.40
CA GLY A 36 12.52 6.83 6.18
C GLY A 36 11.52 7.86 6.69
N ALA A 37 11.61 9.12 6.22
CA ALA A 37 10.63 10.14 6.53
C ALA A 37 9.42 10.04 5.60
N PRO A 38 8.21 10.24 6.14
CA PRO A 38 7.00 10.16 5.33
C PRO A 38 6.93 11.25 4.28
N TYR A 39 6.46 10.90 3.10
CA TYR A 39 6.00 11.88 2.12
C TYR A 39 4.70 12.55 2.58
N SER A 40 4.47 13.79 2.14
CA SER A 40 3.19 14.48 2.29
C SER A 40 2.11 13.78 1.46
N ASP A 41 0.87 13.85 1.95
CA ASP A 41 -0.35 13.45 1.23
C ASP A 41 -0.33 12.02 0.64
N ASP A 42 0.47 11.11 1.21
CA ASP A 42 0.70 9.75 0.69
C ASP A 42 1.11 9.74 -0.80
N ALA A 43 2.05 10.61 -1.19
CA ALA A 43 2.49 10.77 -2.58
C ALA A 43 2.85 9.45 -3.31
N MET A 44 3.33 8.42 -2.60
CA MET A 44 3.60 7.11 -3.19
C MET A 44 2.32 6.41 -3.67
N LEU A 45 1.24 6.45 -2.89
CA LEU A 45 -0.04 5.87 -3.29
C LEU A 45 -0.67 6.65 -4.44
N GLN A 46 -0.63 7.98 -4.39
CA GLN A 46 -1.17 8.81 -5.47
C GLN A 46 -0.49 8.50 -6.82
N GLN A 47 0.83 8.33 -6.82
CA GLN A 47 1.59 7.98 -8.02
C GLN A 47 1.24 6.58 -8.55
N LEU A 48 0.93 5.62 -7.68
CA LEU A 48 0.47 4.29 -8.11
C LEU A 48 -0.94 4.30 -8.70
N ILE A 49 -1.83 5.12 -8.14
CA ILE A 49 -3.19 5.30 -8.65
C ILE A 49 -3.13 5.97 -10.02
N GLU A 50 -2.38 7.06 -10.13
CA GLU A 50 -2.19 7.80 -11.39
C GLU A 50 -1.55 6.90 -12.46
N ALA A 51 -0.56 6.09 -12.10
CA ALA A 51 0.04 5.11 -12.99
C ALA A 51 -0.97 4.07 -13.51
N ALA A 52 -1.86 3.58 -12.65
CA ALA A 52 -2.90 2.63 -13.05
C ALA A 52 -3.92 3.27 -14.00
N GLU A 53 -4.27 4.54 -13.78
CA GLU A 53 -5.16 5.30 -14.67
C GLU A 53 -4.54 5.61 -16.02
N ILE A 54 -3.26 5.98 -16.06
CA ILE A 54 -2.50 6.18 -17.31
C ILE A 54 -2.49 4.89 -18.13
N ALA A 55 -2.24 3.74 -17.48
CA ALA A 55 -2.26 2.44 -18.14
C ALA A 55 -3.67 1.98 -18.53
N GLY A 56 -4.69 2.37 -17.75
CA GLY A 56 -6.07 1.89 -17.88
C GLY A 56 -6.31 0.51 -17.27
N ILE A 57 -5.49 0.08 -16.30
CA ILE A 57 -5.66 -1.20 -15.60
C ILE A 57 -6.59 -1.05 -14.38
N GLY A 58 -7.40 -2.05 -14.07
CA GLY A 58 -8.08 -2.10 -12.77
C GLY A 58 -7.08 -2.31 -11.64
N GLN A 59 -7.21 -1.57 -10.54
CA GLN A 59 -6.25 -1.63 -9.43
C GLN A 59 -6.98 -1.91 -8.12
N THR A 60 -6.55 -2.93 -7.40
CA THR A 60 -6.79 -3.04 -5.95
C THR A 60 -5.52 -2.63 -5.25
N LEU A 61 -5.52 -1.44 -4.64
CA LEU A 61 -4.36 -0.94 -3.93
C LEU A 61 -4.33 -1.52 -2.51
N LEU A 62 -3.21 -2.14 -2.15
CA LEU A 62 -3.00 -2.80 -0.87
C LEU A 62 -1.81 -2.13 -0.15
N PRO A 63 -1.98 -0.94 0.44
CA PRO A 63 -0.94 -0.36 1.28
C PRO A 63 -0.64 -1.34 2.41
N VAL A 64 0.64 -1.61 2.66
CA VAL A 64 1.07 -2.69 3.54
C VAL A 64 1.43 -2.15 4.92
N LEU A 65 0.83 -2.72 5.97
CA LEU A 65 1.32 -2.54 7.33
C LEU A 65 2.60 -3.37 7.54
N TYR A 66 3.69 -2.66 7.85
CA TYR A 66 5.01 -3.22 8.15
C TYR A 66 5.58 -2.46 9.35
N SER A 67 5.91 -3.14 10.44
CA SER A 67 6.40 -2.48 11.66
C SER A 67 7.66 -3.13 12.24
N TYR A 68 7.89 -4.42 11.99
CA TYR A 68 8.94 -5.21 12.64
C TYR A 68 9.84 -5.95 11.66
N SER A 69 11.05 -6.30 12.11
CA SER A 69 12.01 -7.08 11.31
C SER A 69 11.84 -8.60 11.44
N GLY A 70 11.14 -9.07 12.47
CA GLY A 70 10.99 -10.48 12.79
C GLY A 70 9.96 -10.74 13.91
N PHE A 71 9.68 -12.02 14.15
CA PHE A 71 8.76 -12.47 15.20
C PHE A 71 9.13 -11.91 16.58
N GLY A 72 8.11 -11.65 17.41
CA GLY A 72 8.30 -11.06 18.74
C GLY A 72 8.56 -9.56 18.70
N SER A 73 8.04 -8.86 17.68
CA SER A 73 8.14 -7.41 17.52
C SER A 73 9.57 -6.89 17.50
N GLN A 74 10.46 -7.60 16.79
CA GLN A 74 11.86 -7.18 16.69
C GLN A 74 11.97 -5.81 16.01
N PRO A 75 12.79 -4.88 16.54
CA PRO A 75 12.96 -3.57 15.94
C PRO A 75 13.33 -3.66 14.46
N ALA A 76 12.75 -2.78 13.65
CA ALA A 76 13.07 -2.69 12.24
C ALA A 76 14.56 -2.41 12.01
N SER A 77 15.15 -3.05 11.00
CA SER A 77 16.50 -2.77 10.53
C SER A 77 16.54 -1.48 9.72
N ALA A 78 17.75 -0.91 9.56
CA ALA A 78 17.95 0.30 8.75
C ALA A 78 17.49 0.13 7.29
N GLY A 79 17.52 -1.09 6.74
CA GLY A 79 17.05 -1.40 5.39
C GLY A 79 15.53 -1.35 5.24
N GLN A 80 14.78 -1.48 6.35
CA GLN A 80 13.31 -1.49 6.35
C GLN A 80 12.70 -0.11 6.59
N LYS A 81 13.50 0.92 6.86
CA LYS A 81 13.02 2.26 7.23
C LYS A 81 12.00 2.85 6.26
N ARG A 82 12.05 2.46 4.99
CA ARG A 82 11.11 2.95 3.96
C ARG A 82 9.73 2.30 4.01
N PHE A 83 9.61 1.22 4.77
CA PHE A 83 8.40 0.40 4.87
C PHE A 83 7.66 0.63 6.19
N ILE A 84 8.36 1.14 7.21
CA ILE A 84 7.81 1.17 8.57
C ILE A 84 6.61 2.09 8.70
N GLN A 85 5.46 1.54 9.02
CA GLN A 85 4.23 2.29 9.24
C GLN A 85 3.70 2.00 10.65
N GLN A 86 3.21 3.05 11.29
CA GLN A 86 2.47 2.95 12.55
C GLN A 86 1.00 2.64 12.25
N THR A 87 0.34 1.86 13.12
CA THR A 87 -1.05 1.43 12.93
C THR A 87 -2.00 2.61 12.70
N ASP A 88 -1.92 3.67 13.51
CA ASP A 88 -2.77 4.86 13.36
C ASP A 88 -2.59 5.54 12.00
N ARG A 89 -1.34 5.66 11.55
CA ARG A 89 -1.03 6.25 10.24
C ARG A 89 -1.54 5.39 9.10
N TYR A 90 -1.48 4.07 9.25
CA TYR A 90 -2.06 3.12 8.31
C TYR A 90 -3.59 3.27 8.21
N LEU A 91 -4.28 3.37 9.34
CA LEU A 91 -5.74 3.58 9.35
C LEU A 91 -6.14 4.93 8.74
N GLN A 92 -5.38 6.00 9.01
CA GLN A 92 -5.58 7.31 8.35
C GLN A 92 -5.38 7.23 6.83
N GLN A 93 -4.35 6.48 6.38
CA GLN A 93 -4.11 6.26 4.95
C GLN A 93 -5.25 5.45 4.31
N GLN A 94 -5.79 4.44 5.00
CA GLN A 94 -6.94 3.69 4.51
C GLN A 94 -8.20 4.54 4.38
N ALA A 95 -8.44 5.47 5.30
CA ALA A 95 -9.56 6.41 5.21
C ALA A 95 -9.41 7.38 4.02
N ARG A 96 -8.19 7.84 3.73
CA ARG A 96 -7.92 8.66 2.53
C ARG A 96 -8.13 7.87 1.25
N LEU A 97 -7.67 6.62 1.20
CA LEU A 97 -7.85 5.75 0.04
C LEU A 97 -9.33 5.45 -0.22
N ASP A 98 -10.15 5.28 0.83
CA ASP A 98 -11.61 5.16 0.70
C ASP A 98 -12.24 6.37 0.00
N ALA A 99 -11.86 7.58 0.42
CA ALA A 99 -12.36 8.82 -0.19
C ALA A 99 -11.94 8.95 -1.67
N TRP A 100 -10.71 8.56 -2.02
CA TRP A 100 -10.24 8.58 -3.40
C TRP A 100 -10.93 7.53 -4.28
N GLN A 101 -11.22 6.36 -3.73
CA GLN A 101 -11.92 5.28 -4.42
C GLN A 101 -13.30 5.72 -4.94
N GLN A 102 -14.04 6.52 -4.18
CA GLN A 102 -15.39 6.96 -4.55
C GLN A 102 -15.47 7.72 -5.89
N GLN A 103 -14.36 8.32 -6.34
CA GLN A 103 -14.29 9.08 -7.58
C GLN A 103 -13.63 8.30 -8.73
N ARG A 104 -13.16 7.07 -8.47
CA ARG A 104 -12.28 6.31 -9.37
C ARG A 104 -12.83 4.89 -9.54
N PRO A 105 -13.62 4.62 -10.60
CA PRO A 105 -14.37 3.37 -10.74
C PRO A 105 -13.49 2.11 -10.92
N LEU A 106 -12.23 2.27 -11.32
CA LEU A 106 -11.27 1.19 -11.49
C LEU A 106 -10.35 1.00 -10.28
N LEU A 107 -10.48 1.83 -9.26
CA LEU A 107 -9.74 1.71 -8.01
C LEU A 107 -10.58 0.93 -6.99
N ASN A 108 -9.93 -0.02 -6.33
CA ASN A 108 -10.41 -0.72 -5.15
C ASN A 108 -9.31 -0.62 -4.07
N ARG A 109 -9.67 -0.96 -2.83
CA ARG A 109 -8.73 -1.03 -1.71
C ARG A 109 -8.87 -2.33 -0.94
N GLY A 110 -7.83 -2.68 -0.21
CA GLY A 110 -7.85 -3.78 0.74
C GLY A 110 -6.92 -3.54 1.91
N LEU A 111 -7.05 -4.38 2.92
CA LEU A 111 -6.13 -4.42 4.05
C LEU A 111 -4.94 -5.30 3.69
N CYS A 112 -3.76 -4.95 4.19
CA CYS A 112 -2.57 -5.73 3.90
C CYS A 112 -1.58 -5.73 5.07
N PHE A 113 -1.18 -6.93 5.50
CA PHE A 113 -0.15 -7.14 6.51
C PHE A 113 1.05 -7.80 5.84
N HIS A 114 2.25 -7.20 5.94
CA HIS A 114 3.38 -7.71 5.15
C HIS A 114 3.66 -9.21 5.37
N SER A 115 3.64 -9.62 6.64
CA SER A 115 3.75 -11.02 7.08
C SER A 115 3.62 -11.09 8.61
N LEU A 116 3.39 -12.28 9.17
CA LEU A 116 3.44 -12.53 10.63
C LEU A 116 4.79 -12.15 11.29
N ARG A 117 5.85 -11.98 10.50
CA ARG A 117 7.16 -11.50 10.99
C ARG A 117 7.22 -9.98 11.15
N ALA A 118 6.35 -9.25 10.47
CA ALA A 118 6.45 -7.81 10.29
C ALA A 118 5.35 -7.03 11.04
N VAL A 119 4.35 -7.72 11.60
CA VAL A 119 3.27 -7.15 12.40
C VAL A 119 3.03 -7.99 13.65
N SER A 120 2.54 -7.38 14.73
CA SER A 120 2.09 -8.12 15.90
C SER A 120 0.63 -8.57 15.77
N GLU A 121 0.22 -9.54 16.57
CA GLU A 121 -1.18 -9.95 16.69
C GLU A 121 -2.09 -8.78 17.09
N SER A 122 -1.66 -7.96 18.05
CA SER A 122 -2.42 -6.79 18.48
C SER A 122 -2.64 -5.80 17.33
N GLN A 123 -1.61 -5.53 16.51
CA GLN A 123 -1.76 -4.64 15.36
C GLN A 123 -2.75 -5.19 14.33
N MET A 124 -2.74 -6.51 14.09
CA MET A 124 -3.71 -7.13 13.19
C MET A 124 -5.13 -7.01 13.75
N GLN A 125 -5.32 -7.26 15.04
CA GLN A 125 -6.62 -7.13 15.70
C GLN A 125 -7.14 -5.69 15.67
N ASP A 126 -6.29 -4.70 15.98
CA ASP A 126 -6.64 -3.29 15.95
C ASP A 126 -7.09 -2.85 14.55
N VAL A 127 -6.34 -3.25 13.51
CA VAL A 127 -6.69 -2.95 12.11
C VAL A 127 -7.99 -3.61 11.70
N LEU A 128 -8.17 -4.90 11.98
CA LEU A 128 -9.36 -5.64 11.59
C LEU A 128 -10.62 -5.11 12.30
N ALA A 129 -10.51 -4.76 13.58
CA ALA A 129 -11.62 -4.19 14.35
C ALA A 129 -12.02 -2.79 13.88
N ALA A 130 -11.08 -2.00 13.35
CA ALA A 130 -11.31 -0.64 12.87
C ALA A 130 -11.72 -0.55 11.39
N SER A 131 -11.76 -1.68 10.66
CA SER A 131 -11.96 -1.70 9.21
C SER A 131 -13.27 -2.38 8.80
N ASP A 132 -13.72 -2.10 7.58
CA ASP A 132 -14.85 -2.80 6.96
C ASP A 132 -14.47 -4.29 6.70
N LEU A 133 -15.29 -5.21 7.23
CA LEU A 133 -15.09 -6.65 7.15
C LEU A 133 -15.26 -7.22 5.73
N THR A 134 -15.78 -6.42 4.79
CA THR A 134 -15.90 -6.80 3.37
C THR A 134 -14.63 -6.55 2.58
N LEU A 135 -13.66 -5.78 3.13
CA LEU A 135 -12.40 -5.53 2.45
C LEU A 135 -11.58 -6.83 2.35
N PRO A 136 -10.93 -7.08 1.19
CA PRO A 136 -9.98 -8.18 1.10
C PRO A 136 -8.81 -7.94 2.06
N VAL A 137 -8.28 -9.03 2.62
CA VAL A 137 -7.12 -9.03 3.51
C VAL A 137 -6.02 -9.87 2.87
N HIS A 138 -4.85 -9.26 2.68
CA HIS A 138 -3.64 -9.89 2.18
C HIS A 138 -2.55 -9.97 3.25
#